data_AF-A0A401P1V7-F1
#
_entry.id   AF-A0A401P1V7-F1
#
_cell.length_a   1.000
_cell.length_b   1.000
_cell.length_c   1.000
_cell.angle_alpha   90.00
_cell.angle_beta   90.00
_cell.angle_gamma   90.00
#
_symmetry.space_group_name_H-M   'P 1'
#
loop_
_entity.id
_entity.type
_entity.pdbx_description
1 polymer ?
#
loop_
_entity_poly.entity_id
_entity_poly.type
_entity_poly.pdbx_seq_one_letter_code
_entity_poly.pdbx_strand_id
1 'polypeptide(L)'
;MGRQGRSMMPSASCVFPGFMLRKPSSETDIENWASKHFNKHTQGIFRRKVSIANMLAWSSESIKKPMIMTADRNVKKEACEVFKLIQMYMGDRRAKVDQLNVALEIATKGWSMQGLRDELYIQLCRQTTENFRYDSLARGWELMAICLAFFPPTPKFHSYLEGYIYRHMDPVNDAKGVAISTYAKYCYRKLQKSALTGAKKKVWKTNMIRHGS
;
A
#
# COMPACT_ATOMS: atom_id res chain seq x y z
N MET A 1 45.85 14.26 -53.50
CA MET A 1 44.83 13.31 -54.02
C MET A 1 44.97 12.03 -53.19
N GLY A 2 44.25 11.77 -52.11
CA GLY A 2 42.80 11.63 -51.95
C GLY A 2 42.54 10.23 -51.38
N ARG A 3 42.41 10.08 -50.06
CA ARG A 3 41.97 8.83 -49.42
C ARG A 3 40.75 9.11 -48.53
N GLN A 4 39.68 8.38 -48.84
CA GLN A 4 38.35 8.44 -48.26
C GLN A 4 38.34 8.32 -46.74
N GLY A 5 37.60 9.22 -46.08
CA GLY A 5 37.19 9.05 -44.70
C GLY A 5 36.11 7.97 -44.58
N ARG A 6 36.40 6.90 -43.83
CA ARG A 6 35.37 6.01 -43.29
C ARG A 6 34.95 6.55 -41.92
N SER A 7 33.70 6.99 -41.82
CA SER A 7 33.03 7.28 -40.56
C SER A 7 32.75 5.95 -39.83
N MET A 8 33.34 5.75 -38.65
CA MET A 8 32.92 4.70 -37.72
C MET A 8 31.82 5.28 -36.83
N MET A 9 30.60 4.78 -37.00
CA MET A 9 29.50 5.03 -36.07
C MET A 9 29.80 4.35 -34.73
N PRO A 10 29.54 4.98 -33.57
CA PRO A 10 29.62 4.29 -32.29
C PRO A 10 28.47 3.29 -32.18
N SER A 11 28.84 2.06 -31.79
CA SER A 11 27.94 0.94 -31.54
C SER A 11 26.87 1.26 -30.50
N ALA A 12 25.66 0.73 -30.73
CA ALA A 12 24.47 0.91 -29.90
C ALA A 12 24.64 0.28 -28.50
N SER A 13 25.04 1.09 -27.54
CA SER A 13 24.93 0.77 -26.12
C SER A 13 23.47 0.90 -25.69
N CYS A 14 22.81 -0.24 -25.48
CA CYS A 14 21.63 -0.46 -24.64
C CYS A 14 20.96 0.78 -24.01
N VAL A 15 20.17 1.50 -24.81
CA VAL A 15 19.20 2.47 -24.29
C VAL A 15 18.06 1.66 -23.66
N PHE A 16 18.03 1.58 -22.33
CA PHE A 16 16.82 1.19 -21.63
C PHE A 16 15.72 2.17 -22.06
N PRO A 17 14.55 1.70 -22.54
CA PRO A 17 13.44 2.61 -22.80
C PRO A 17 13.14 3.29 -21.47
N GLY A 18 13.30 4.61 -21.43
CA GLY A 18 12.90 5.40 -20.28
C GLY A 18 11.46 5.04 -19.97
N PHE A 19 11.25 4.40 -18.82
CA PHE A 19 9.95 4.27 -18.21
C PHE A 19 9.44 5.70 -18.06
N MET A 20 8.63 6.18 -19.01
CA MET A 20 7.81 7.35 -18.78
C MET A 20 6.95 6.98 -17.59
N LEU A 21 7.24 7.59 -16.43
CA LEU A 21 6.41 7.49 -15.25
C LEU A 21 5.00 7.82 -15.72
N ARG A 22 4.13 6.81 -15.73
CA ARG A 22 2.73 6.98 -16.10
C ARG A 22 2.20 8.12 -15.22
N LYS A 23 1.61 9.15 -15.82
CA LYS A 23 1.03 10.25 -15.04
C LYS A 23 0.10 9.65 -13.97
N PRO A 24 0.19 10.11 -12.71
CA PRO A 24 -0.61 9.55 -11.63
C PRO A 24 -2.10 9.68 -11.97
N SER A 25 -2.90 8.71 -11.53
CA SER A 25 -4.35 8.85 -11.50
C SER A 25 -4.71 10.10 -10.69
N SER A 26 -5.62 10.92 -11.23
CA SER A 26 -6.04 12.17 -10.59
C SER A 26 -6.73 11.91 -9.24
N GLU A 27 -6.80 12.92 -8.37
CA GLU A 27 -7.59 12.85 -7.13
C GLU A 27 -9.05 12.46 -7.42
N THR A 28 -9.60 13.00 -8.50
CA THR A 28 -10.93 12.63 -9.02
C THR A 28 -11.04 11.15 -9.39
N ASP A 29 -9.99 10.53 -9.95
CA ASP A 29 -10.00 9.10 -10.27
C ASP A 29 -10.02 8.21 -9.01
N ILE A 30 -9.39 8.68 -7.95
CA ILE A 30 -9.30 8.02 -6.65
C ILE A 30 -10.65 8.11 -5.92
N GLU A 31 -11.28 9.27 -5.94
CA GLU A 31 -12.65 9.45 -5.42
C GLU A 31 -13.69 8.68 -6.26
N ASN A 32 -13.52 8.62 -7.58
CA ASN A 32 -14.37 7.83 -8.47
C ASN A 32 -14.22 6.33 -8.23
N TRP A 33 -13.01 5.85 -7.92
CA TRP A 33 -12.80 4.46 -7.53
C TRP A 33 -13.43 4.19 -6.16
N ALA A 34 -13.16 5.03 -5.16
CA ALA A 34 -13.67 4.87 -3.81
C ALA A 34 -15.21 4.93 -3.75
N SER A 35 -15.84 5.88 -4.44
CA SER A 35 -17.30 6.03 -4.48
C SER A 35 -18.04 4.78 -5.02
N LYS A 36 -17.39 4.02 -5.92
CA LYS A 36 -17.96 2.80 -6.51
C LYS A 36 -17.70 1.54 -5.69
N HIS A 37 -16.64 1.52 -4.87
CA HIS A 37 -16.18 0.30 -4.20
C HIS A 37 -16.27 0.35 -2.67
N PHE A 38 -16.41 1.52 -2.05
CA PHE A 38 -16.45 1.67 -0.60
C PHE A 38 -17.80 1.31 -0.01
N ASN A 39 -17.79 0.69 1.18
CA ASN A 39 -18.98 0.62 2.01
C ASN A 39 -19.39 2.03 2.43
N LYS A 40 -20.68 2.33 2.34
CA LYS A 40 -21.23 3.59 2.84
C LYS A 40 -21.14 3.61 4.37
N HIS A 41 -20.22 4.42 4.91
CA HIS A 41 -20.12 4.65 6.35
C HIS A 41 -21.03 5.80 6.79
N THR A 42 -21.65 5.61 7.95
CA THR A 42 -22.42 6.65 8.64
C THR A 42 -21.86 6.83 10.05
N GLN A 43 -21.82 8.08 10.51
CA GLN A 43 -21.32 8.44 11.84
C GLN A 43 -22.36 9.23 12.64
N GLY A 44 -22.30 9.09 13.97
CA GLY A 44 -23.14 9.80 14.93
C GLY A 44 -24.58 9.28 15.04
N ILE A 45 -25.30 9.81 16.03
CA ILE A 45 -26.69 9.43 16.36
C ILE A 45 -27.64 9.70 15.17
N PHE A 46 -27.33 10.71 14.34
CA PHE A 46 -28.10 11.08 13.14
C PHE A 46 -27.69 10.32 11.86
N ARG A 47 -26.77 9.34 11.94
CA ARG A 47 -26.29 8.54 10.80
C ARG A 47 -25.90 9.38 9.57
N ARG A 48 -25.23 10.51 9.78
CA ARG A 48 -24.78 11.38 8.67
C ARG A 48 -23.75 10.62 7.83
N LYS A 49 -23.80 10.80 6.51
CA LYS A 49 -22.84 10.20 5.57
C LYS A 49 -21.46 10.79 5.80
N VAL A 50 -20.44 9.95 5.90
CA VAL A 50 -19.04 10.38 5.98
C VAL A 50 -18.53 10.66 4.55
N SER A 51 -17.79 11.77 4.35
CA SER A 51 -17.17 12.09 3.04
C SER A 51 -16.08 11.07 2.70
N ILE A 52 -15.74 10.94 1.40
CA ILE A 52 -14.67 10.02 0.97
C ILE A 52 -13.32 10.43 1.56
N ALA A 53 -13.01 11.73 1.58
CA ALA A 53 -11.82 12.27 2.25
C ALA A 53 -11.76 11.83 3.72
N ASN A 54 -12.84 12.02 4.49
CA ASN A 54 -12.88 11.61 5.90
C ASN A 54 -12.85 10.08 6.08
N MET A 55 -13.38 9.30 5.12
CA MET A 55 -13.26 7.84 5.13
C MET A 55 -11.83 7.37 4.83
N LEU A 56 -11.03 8.20 4.16
CA LEU A 56 -9.63 7.96 3.82
C LEU A 56 -8.65 8.62 4.79
N ALA A 57 -9.10 9.42 5.75
CA ALA A 57 -8.23 10.00 6.76
C ALA A 57 -7.96 9.03 7.92
N TRP A 58 -6.79 9.20 8.54
CA TRP A 58 -6.38 8.44 9.72
C TRP A 58 -7.45 8.47 10.81
N SER A 59 -7.63 7.34 11.49
CA SER A 59 -8.53 7.25 12.63
C SER A 59 -7.94 6.38 13.74
N SER A 60 -8.10 6.85 14.98
CA SER A 60 -7.88 6.04 16.17
C SER A 60 -9.03 5.08 16.45
N GLU A 61 -10.21 5.29 15.86
CA GLU A 61 -11.38 4.45 16.09
C GLU A 61 -11.29 3.14 15.31
N SER A 62 -11.71 2.04 15.94
CA SER A 62 -11.80 0.76 15.25
C SER A 62 -12.95 0.74 14.24
N ILE A 63 -12.69 0.20 13.05
CA ILE A 63 -13.74 -0.01 12.06
C ILE A 63 -14.73 -1.09 12.51
N LYS A 64 -16.01 -0.90 12.17
CA LYS A 64 -17.09 -1.86 12.49
C LYS A 64 -17.49 -2.73 11.29
N LYS A 65 -17.06 -2.34 10.10
CA LYS A 65 -17.32 -2.98 8.82
C LYS A 65 -16.10 -2.76 7.92
N PRO A 66 -15.86 -3.63 6.92
CA PRO A 66 -14.81 -3.41 5.92
C PRO A 66 -14.95 -2.04 5.24
N MET A 67 -13.85 -1.48 4.77
CA MET A 67 -13.84 -0.29 3.92
C MET A 67 -14.36 -0.62 2.52
N ILE A 68 -14.00 -1.78 1.96
CA ILE A 68 -14.43 -2.23 0.63
C ILE A 68 -15.70 -3.08 0.73
N MET A 69 -16.65 -2.87 -0.18
CA MET A 69 -17.84 -3.70 -0.29
C MET A 69 -17.46 -5.14 -0.64
N THR A 70 -17.93 -6.09 0.16
CA THR A 70 -17.75 -7.53 -0.10
C THR A 70 -18.96 -8.32 0.39
N ALA A 71 -19.28 -9.40 -0.31
CA ALA A 71 -20.27 -10.38 0.12
C ALA A 71 -19.65 -11.49 1.00
N ASP A 72 -18.33 -11.66 0.95
CA ASP A 72 -17.62 -12.71 1.67
C ASP A 72 -17.60 -12.45 3.18
N ARG A 73 -18.18 -13.38 3.95
CA ARG A 73 -18.28 -13.29 5.41
C ARG A 73 -16.92 -13.42 6.10
N ASN A 74 -15.99 -14.19 5.54
CA ASN A 74 -14.65 -14.34 6.08
C ASN A 74 -13.87 -13.05 5.89
N VAL A 75 -13.92 -12.46 4.69
CA VAL A 75 -13.28 -11.14 4.44
C VAL A 75 -13.89 -10.08 5.36
N LYS A 76 -15.21 -10.09 5.61
CA LYS A 76 -15.84 -9.15 6.57
C LYS A 76 -15.24 -9.25 7.97
N LYS A 77 -15.07 -10.47 8.48
CA LYS A 77 -14.51 -10.72 9.81
C LYS A 77 -13.03 -10.30 9.86
N GLU A 78 -12.24 -10.74 8.88
CA GLU A 78 -10.80 -10.50 8.83
C GLU A 78 -10.46 -9.03 8.54
N ALA A 79 -11.31 -8.27 7.82
CA ALA A 79 -11.10 -6.84 7.59
C ALA A 79 -11.06 -6.03 8.89
N CYS A 80 -11.98 -6.30 9.81
CA CYS A 80 -11.98 -5.63 11.11
C CYS A 80 -10.79 -6.07 11.97
N GLU A 81 -10.34 -7.32 11.83
CA GLU A 81 -9.20 -7.83 12.59
C GLU A 81 -7.88 -7.25 12.08
N VAL A 82 -7.69 -7.20 10.75
CA VAL A 82 -6.47 -6.65 10.16
C VAL A 82 -6.33 -5.15 10.46
N PHE A 83 -7.43 -4.41 10.58
CA PHE A 83 -7.40 -3.01 11.02
C PHE A 83 -6.84 -2.87 12.44
N LYS A 84 -7.23 -3.75 13.37
CA LYS A 84 -6.69 -3.74 14.74
C LYS A 84 -5.20 -4.05 14.74
N LEU A 85 -4.77 -5.02 13.93
CA LEU A 85 -3.36 -5.36 13.78
C LEU A 85 -2.56 -4.20 13.21
N ILE A 86 -3.11 -3.49 12.21
CA ILE A 86 -2.51 -2.25 11.68
C ILE A 86 -2.35 -1.21 12.80
N GLN A 87 -3.40 -0.95 13.59
CA GLN A 87 -3.31 -0.02 14.73
C GLN A 87 -2.29 -0.48 15.78
N MET A 88 -2.17 -1.79 16.03
CA MET A 88 -1.17 -2.35 16.94
C MET A 88 0.25 -2.16 16.42
N TYR A 89 0.50 -2.45 15.13
CA TYR A 89 1.79 -2.23 14.50
C TYR A 89 2.17 -0.74 14.52
N MET A 90 1.23 0.12 14.16
CA MET A 90 1.42 1.58 14.13
C MET A 90 1.50 2.21 15.52
N GLY A 91 1.31 1.45 16.60
CA GLY A 91 1.36 1.96 17.98
C GLY A 91 0.16 2.85 18.35
N ASP A 92 -0.90 2.83 17.56
CA ASP A 92 -2.17 3.51 17.83
C ASP A 92 -3.09 2.67 18.73
N ARG A 93 -2.73 1.40 18.95
CA ARG A 93 -3.42 0.47 19.85
C ARG A 93 -2.39 -0.34 20.64
N ARG A 94 -2.65 -0.55 21.93
CA ARG A 94 -1.79 -1.37 22.78
C ARG A 94 -1.73 -2.82 22.26
N ALA A 95 -0.52 -3.33 22.08
CA ALA A 95 -0.27 -4.73 21.74
C ALA A 95 0.30 -5.50 22.95
N LYS A 96 -0.04 -6.79 23.05
CA LYS A 96 0.58 -7.72 24.01
C LYS A 96 1.77 -8.47 23.41
N VAL A 97 1.88 -8.47 22.09
CA VAL A 97 2.91 -9.09 21.28
C VAL A 97 3.82 -8.00 20.70
N ASP A 98 5.07 -8.34 20.37
CA ASP A 98 5.97 -7.40 19.72
C ASP A 98 5.52 -7.04 18.29
N GLN A 99 6.04 -5.93 17.78
CA GLN A 99 5.66 -5.39 16.48
C GLN A 99 6.02 -6.30 15.31
N LEU A 100 7.11 -7.08 15.40
CA LEU A 100 7.55 -7.97 14.33
C LEU A 100 6.55 -9.12 14.15
N ASN A 101 6.07 -9.69 15.25
CA ASN A 101 5.04 -10.72 15.25
C ASN A 101 3.71 -10.18 14.69
N VAL A 102 3.34 -8.94 15.02
CA VAL A 102 2.16 -8.30 14.41
C VAL A 102 2.32 -8.15 12.90
N ALA A 103 3.47 -7.67 12.41
CA ALA A 103 3.74 -7.56 10.97
C ALA A 103 3.69 -8.92 10.26
N LEU A 104 4.28 -9.96 10.87
CA LEU A 104 4.25 -11.32 10.34
C LEU A 104 2.82 -11.86 10.22
N GLU A 105 1.98 -11.61 11.23
CA GLU A 105 0.57 -12.01 11.20
C GLU A 105 -0.18 -11.29 10.08
N ILE A 106 -0.02 -9.97 9.95
CA ILE A 106 -0.63 -9.17 8.88
C ILE A 106 -0.21 -9.69 7.50
N ALA A 107 1.09 -9.90 7.31
CA ALA A 107 1.63 -10.42 6.05
C ALA A 107 1.04 -11.81 5.74
N THR A 108 1.00 -12.70 6.73
CA THR A 108 0.46 -14.07 6.59
C THR A 108 -1.01 -14.06 6.19
N LYS A 109 -1.83 -13.18 6.79
CA LYS A 109 -3.23 -12.99 6.43
C LYS A 109 -3.38 -12.52 4.98
N GLY A 110 -2.69 -11.44 4.58
CA GLY A 110 -2.79 -10.89 3.23
C GLY A 110 -2.27 -11.84 2.14
N TRP A 111 -1.27 -12.65 2.46
CA TRP A 111 -0.76 -13.68 1.56
C TRP A 111 -1.76 -14.81 1.35
N SER A 112 -2.30 -15.35 2.45
CA SER A 112 -3.15 -16.54 2.45
C SER A 112 -4.57 -16.24 1.99
N MET A 113 -5.08 -15.03 2.24
CA MET A 113 -6.43 -14.60 1.88
C MET A 113 -6.40 -13.50 0.81
N GLN A 114 -6.42 -13.90 -0.46
CA GLN A 114 -6.33 -12.96 -1.59
C GLN A 114 -7.40 -11.86 -1.57
N GLY A 115 -8.62 -12.20 -1.14
CA GLY A 115 -9.73 -11.24 -1.01
C GLY A 115 -9.53 -10.15 0.05
N LEU A 116 -8.54 -10.30 0.95
CA LEU A 116 -8.22 -9.33 2.00
C LEU A 116 -7.18 -8.29 1.56
N ARG A 117 -6.48 -8.50 0.44
CA ARG A 117 -5.31 -7.68 0.05
C ARG A 117 -5.66 -6.23 -0.21
N ASP A 118 -6.71 -5.99 -0.99
CA ASP A 118 -7.13 -4.62 -1.33
C ASP A 118 -7.67 -3.90 -0.08
N GLU A 119 -8.39 -4.64 0.77
CA GLU A 119 -8.90 -4.14 2.06
C GLU A 119 -7.76 -3.73 2.99
N LEU A 120 -6.72 -4.55 3.11
CA LEU A 120 -5.51 -4.22 3.85
C LEU A 120 -4.87 -2.93 3.30
N TYR A 121 -4.64 -2.86 1.98
CA TYR A 121 -3.95 -1.72 1.39
C TYR A 121 -4.75 -0.42 1.53
N ILE A 122 -6.07 -0.46 1.38
CA ILE A 122 -6.87 0.74 1.56
C ILE A 122 -6.90 1.20 3.02
N GLN A 123 -6.90 0.27 3.98
CA GLN A 123 -6.78 0.61 5.39
C GLN A 123 -5.41 1.22 5.72
N LEU A 124 -4.33 0.75 5.08
CA LEU A 124 -3.01 1.37 5.20
C LEU A 124 -2.99 2.78 4.59
N CYS A 125 -3.50 2.95 3.38
CA CYS A 125 -3.66 4.29 2.76
C CYS A 125 -4.46 5.22 3.68
N ARG A 126 -5.50 4.68 4.33
CA ARG A 126 -6.27 5.44 5.32
C ARG A 126 -5.40 5.90 6.49
N GLN A 127 -4.71 4.98 7.13
CA GLN A 127 -3.92 5.27 8.33
C GLN A 127 -2.66 6.12 8.04
N THR A 128 -2.25 6.27 6.79
CA THR A 128 -1.15 7.15 6.38
C THR A 128 -1.60 8.52 5.85
N THR A 129 -2.91 8.73 5.64
CA THR A 129 -3.46 10.00 5.16
C THR A 129 -3.89 10.87 6.34
N GLU A 130 -3.46 12.14 6.37
CA GLU A 130 -3.76 13.08 7.46
C GLU A 130 -3.37 12.55 8.86
N ASN A 131 -2.31 11.73 8.94
CA ASN A 131 -1.82 11.20 10.19
C ASN A 131 -0.75 12.12 10.80
N PHE A 132 -1.13 12.93 11.78
CA PHE A 132 -0.23 13.85 12.48
C PHE A 132 0.59 13.18 13.62
N ARG A 133 0.46 11.86 13.80
CA ARG A 133 1.27 11.08 14.73
C ARG A 133 2.47 10.51 13.96
N TYR A 134 3.57 11.26 13.90
CA TYR A 134 4.70 10.96 13.03
C TYR A 134 5.29 9.55 13.17
N ASP A 135 5.41 9.04 14.40
CA ASP A 135 5.86 7.66 14.64
C ASP A 135 4.89 6.62 14.06
N SER A 136 3.58 6.86 14.20
CA SER A 136 2.52 6.01 13.62
C SER A 136 2.58 6.09 12.09
N LEU A 137 2.67 7.30 11.53
CA LEU A 137 2.78 7.54 10.08
C LEU A 137 3.97 6.79 9.46
N ALA A 138 5.16 6.88 10.07
CA ALA A 138 6.36 6.17 9.60
C ALA A 138 6.12 4.65 9.57
N ARG A 139 5.56 4.09 10.65
CA ARG A 139 5.22 2.66 10.74
C ARG A 139 4.16 2.24 9.74
N GLY A 140 3.18 3.08 9.42
CA GLY A 140 2.16 2.80 8.40
C GLY A 140 2.78 2.62 7.01
N TRP A 141 3.69 3.52 6.63
CA TRP A 141 4.43 3.45 5.38
C TRP A 141 5.39 2.25 5.32
N GLU A 142 6.09 1.97 6.42
CA GLU A 142 6.94 0.78 6.55
C GLU A 142 6.12 -0.52 6.39
N LEU A 143 4.96 -0.62 7.03
CA LEU A 143 4.10 -1.79 6.93
C LEU A 143 3.57 -2.00 5.51
N MET A 144 3.25 -0.92 4.79
CA MET A 144 2.89 -0.99 3.37
C MET A 144 4.03 -1.55 2.53
N ALA A 145 5.27 -1.11 2.78
CA ALA A 145 6.46 -1.63 2.11
C ALA A 145 6.71 -3.12 2.40
N ILE A 146 6.50 -3.56 3.65
CA ILE A 146 6.58 -4.96 4.06
C ILE A 146 5.56 -5.78 3.28
N CYS A 147 4.28 -5.39 3.29
CA CYS A 147 3.21 -6.11 2.59
C CYS A 147 3.47 -6.22 1.07
N LEU A 148 3.93 -5.14 0.43
CA LEU A 148 4.27 -5.12 -1.01
C LEU A 148 5.48 -6.00 -1.36
N ALA A 149 6.37 -6.28 -0.41
CA ALA A 149 7.46 -7.24 -0.62
C ALA A 149 6.96 -8.69 -0.74
N PHE A 150 5.74 -8.93 -0.26
CA PHE A 150 5.15 -10.24 -0.05
C PHE A 150 4.04 -10.53 -1.08
N PHE A 151 3.07 -9.64 -1.26
CA PHE A 151 1.97 -9.82 -2.21
C PHE A 151 1.54 -8.50 -2.86
N PRO A 152 1.20 -8.50 -4.16
CA PRO A 152 0.61 -7.32 -4.80
C PRO A 152 -0.86 -7.12 -4.38
N PRO A 153 -1.43 -5.92 -4.57
CA PRO A 153 -2.89 -5.75 -4.62
C PRO A 153 -3.48 -6.52 -5.80
N THR A 154 -4.80 -6.61 -5.90
CA THR A 154 -5.44 -7.14 -7.11
C THR A 154 -5.26 -6.18 -8.29
N PRO A 155 -5.36 -6.66 -9.55
CA PRO A 155 -5.29 -5.79 -10.72
C PRO A 155 -6.32 -4.65 -10.71
N LYS A 156 -7.49 -4.86 -10.08
CA LYS A 156 -8.56 -3.86 -9.99
C LYS A 156 -8.19 -2.69 -9.07
N PHE A 157 -7.37 -2.94 -8.06
CA PHE A 157 -6.94 -1.93 -7.09
C PHE A 157 -5.55 -1.35 -7.40
N HIS A 158 -4.79 -2.01 -8.28
CA HIS A 158 -3.41 -1.62 -8.58
C HIS A 158 -3.25 -0.15 -8.95
N SER A 159 -4.05 0.36 -9.91
CA SER A 159 -3.95 1.76 -10.36
C SER A 159 -4.24 2.76 -9.24
N TYR A 160 -5.17 2.44 -8.35
CA TYR A 160 -5.48 3.28 -7.19
C TYR A 160 -4.28 3.35 -6.24
N LEU A 161 -3.73 2.19 -5.85
CA LEU A 161 -2.58 2.12 -4.94
C LEU A 161 -1.34 2.77 -5.55
N GLU A 162 -1.11 2.56 -6.85
CA GLU A 162 -0.04 3.19 -7.60
C GLU A 162 -0.16 4.72 -7.55
N GLY A 163 -1.33 5.27 -7.87
CA GLY A 163 -1.59 6.71 -7.82
C GLY A 163 -1.47 7.30 -6.42
N TYR A 164 -1.89 6.57 -5.38
CA TYR A 164 -1.68 6.96 -3.98
C TYR A 164 -0.20 7.05 -3.64
N ILE A 165 0.58 6.00 -3.92
CA ILE A 165 2.02 5.96 -3.63
C ILE A 165 2.76 7.04 -4.41
N TYR A 166 2.48 7.18 -5.71
CA TYR A 166 3.18 8.13 -6.57
C TYR A 166 3.04 9.57 -6.08
N ARG A 167 1.85 9.99 -5.66
CA ARG A 167 1.62 11.35 -5.13
C ARG A 167 2.45 11.65 -3.89
N HIS A 168 2.82 10.63 -3.12
CA HIS A 168 3.63 10.77 -1.91
C HIS A 168 5.14 10.61 -2.17
N MET A 169 5.59 10.41 -3.42
CA MET A 169 7.02 10.29 -3.74
C MET A 169 7.75 11.65 -3.77
N ASP A 170 7.02 12.75 -3.85
CA ASP A 170 7.58 14.10 -3.80
C ASP A 170 7.94 14.48 -2.34
N PRO A 171 9.18 14.92 -2.05
CA PRO A 171 9.59 15.37 -0.72
C PRO A 171 8.72 16.47 -0.10
N VAL A 172 7.91 17.20 -0.88
CA VAL A 172 6.91 18.13 -0.33
C VAL A 172 5.91 17.45 0.61
N ASN A 173 5.73 16.13 0.47
CA ASN A 173 4.88 15.33 1.36
C ASN A 173 5.62 14.86 2.62
N ASP A 174 6.93 15.09 2.76
CA ASP A 174 7.65 14.68 3.96
C ASP A 174 7.12 15.42 5.19
N ALA A 175 6.92 14.67 6.27
CA ALA A 175 6.48 15.21 7.55
C ALA A 175 7.67 15.38 8.49
N LYS A 176 7.48 16.12 9.59
CA LYS A 176 8.51 16.34 10.61
C LYS A 176 9.09 15.00 11.09
N GLY A 177 10.35 14.74 10.73
CA GLY A 177 11.07 13.51 11.11
C GLY A 177 10.66 12.26 10.33
N VAL A 178 9.82 12.36 9.30
CA VAL A 178 9.33 11.23 8.50
C VAL A 178 9.55 11.49 7.02
N ALA A 179 10.51 10.77 6.43
CA ALA A 179 10.79 10.80 5.00
C ALA A 179 9.78 9.95 4.19
N ILE A 180 8.52 10.39 4.15
CA ILE A 180 7.42 9.74 3.42
C ILE A 180 7.83 9.42 1.98
N SER A 181 8.45 10.39 1.30
CA SER A 181 8.93 10.28 -0.07
C SER A 181 9.87 9.10 -0.30
N THR A 182 10.70 8.77 0.69
CA THR A 182 11.63 7.64 0.64
C THR A 182 10.88 6.31 0.75
N TYR A 183 9.96 6.20 1.71
CA TYR A 183 9.10 5.01 1.82
C TYR A 183 8.25 4.82 0.57
N ALA A 184 7.61 5.88 0.08
CA ALA A 184 6.77 5.84 -1.12
C ALA A 184 7.56 5.38 -2.35
N LYS A 185 8.79 5.89 -2.57
CA LYS A 185 9.69 5.41 -3.64
C LYS A 185 9.99 3.91 -3.51
N TYR A 186 10.22 3.44 -2.29
CA TYR A 186 10.45 2.00 -2.04
C TYR A 186 9.19 1.16 -2.32
N CYS A 187 8.03 1.58 -1.82
CA CYS A 187 6.73 0.96 -2.11
C CYS A 187 6.47 0.89 -3.62
N TYR A 188 6.70 1.99 -4.35
CA TYR A 188 6.51 2.06 -5.80
C TYR A 188 7.36 1.01 -6.52
N ARG A 189 8.66 0.93 -6.20
CA ARG A 189 9.57 -0.09 -6.78
C ARG A 189 9.11 -1.51 -6.49
N LYS A 190 8.57 -1.79 -5.30
CA LYS A 190 8.02 -3.11 -4.96
C LYS A 190 6.74 -3.41 -5.72
N LEU A 191 5.83 -2.45 -5.81
CA LEU A 191 4.58 -2.57 -6.54
C LEU A 191 4.84 -2.91 -8.02
N GLN A 192 5.74 -2.19 -8.69
CA GLN A 192 6.12 -2.45 -10.08
C GLN A 192 6.74 -3.84 -10.28
N LYS A 193 7.63 -4.27 -9.37
CA LYS A 193 8.24 -5.62 -9.44
C LYS A 193 7.23 -6.73 -9.21
N SER A 194 6.30 -6.54 -8.28
CA SER A 194 5.29 -7.54 -7.93
C SER A 194 4.28 -7.80 -9.04
N ALA A 195 4.00 -6.78 -9.88
CA ALA A 195 3.18 -6.92 -11.08
C ALA A 195 3.81 -7.83 -12.15
N LEU A 196 5.14 -7.93 -12.18
CA LEU A 196 5.89 -8.72 -13.18
C LEU A 196 6.15 -10.16 -12.74
N THR A 197 6.28 -10.44 -11.44
CA THR A 197 6.71 -11.77 -10.94
C THR A 197 5.62 -12.62 -10.30
N GLY A 198 4.41 -12.09 -10.09
CA GLY A 198 3.37 -12.76 -9.32
C GLY A 198 3.76 -13.03 -7.85
N ALA A 199 2.85 -13.66 -7.10
CA ALA A 199 3.07 -13.98 -5.68
C ALA A 199 4.17 -15.06 -5.51
N LYS A 200 5.29 -14.73 -4.84
CA LYS A 200 6.46 -15.62 -4.68
C LYS A 200 6.26 -16.79 -3.70
N LYS A 201 5.63 -17.89 -4.16
CA LYS A 201 5.32 -19.07 -3.32
C LYS A 201 6.51 -19.75 -2.63
N LYS A 202 7.71 -19.77 -3.24
CA LYS A 202 8.89 -20.47 -2.69
C LYS A 202 9.65 -19.70 -1.59
N VAL A 203 9.67 -18.37 -1.66
CA VAL A 203 10.43 -17.54 -0.69
C VAL A 203 9.72 -17.50 0.67
N TRP A 204 8.38 -17.52 0.68
CA TRP A 204 7.58 -17.46 1.90
C TRP A 204 7.81 -18.62 2.86
N LYS A 205 7.73 -19.87 2.34
CA LYS A 205 7.90 -21.08 3.17
C LYS A 205 9.25 -21.08 3.89
N THR A 206 10.30 -20.66 3.20
CA THR A 206 11.67 -20.63 3.73
C THR A 206 11.84 -19.59 4.83
N ASN A 207 11.22 -18.42 4.71
CA ASN A 207 11.34 -17.35 5.69
C ASN A 207 10.51 -17.61 6.96
N MET A 208 9.35 -18.26 6.87
CA MET A 208 8.59 -18.67 8.07
C MET A 208 9.33 -19.73 8.88
N ILE A 209 10.00 -20.69 8.23
CA ILE A 209 10.77 -21.72 8.94
C ILE A 209 11.93 -21.09 9.74
N ARG A 210 12.58 -20.05 9.19
CA ARG A 210 13.70 -19.36 9.86
C ARG A 210 13.29 -18.43 11.00
N HIS A 211 12.06 -17.96 11.05
CA HIS A 211 11.56 -17.06 12.10
C HIS A 211 10.60 -17.76 13.09
N GLY A 212 10.28 -19.04 12.86
CA GLY A 212 9.48 -19.88 13.75
C GLY A 212 10.25 -21.02 14.40
N SER A 213 11.59 -20.95 14.44
CA SER A 213 12.47 -21.86 15.19
C SER A 213 13.32 -21.10 16.20
#